data_AF-A0A7X2L188-F1
#
_entry.id   AF-A0A7X2L188-F1
#
_cell.length_a   1.000
_cell.length_b   1.000
_cell.length_c   1.000
_cell.angle_alpha   90.00
_cell.angle_beta   90.00
_cell.angle_gamma   90.00
#
_symmetry.space_group_name_H-M   'P 1'
#
loop_
_entity.id
_entity.type
_entity.pdbx_description
1 polymer ?
#
loop_
_entity_poly.entity_id
_entity_poly.type
_entity_poly.pdbx_seq_one_letter_code
_entity_poly.pdbx_strand_id
1 'polypeptide(L)'
;MGFSIKEASERLGLAAHTIRYYEKEGLLPFIQRDQHRNRIFEQHDLDWINLMTCFRMTGMTVTGLKQIVDLALQGESTIPQRKAILEAHKLELTRRQVELDRAFDAVNHKLSTYDSLEKRQPDPKNDMGLC
;
A
#
# COMPACT_ATOMS: atom_id res chain seq x y z
N MET A 1 -20.02 16.01 4.13
CA MET A 1 -19.87 15.66 5.56
C MET A 1 -18.44 15.21 5.73
N GLY A 2 -17.66 15.86 6.58
CA GLY A 2 -16.25 15.54 6.76
C GLY A 2 -16.00 14.61 7.94
N PHE A 3 -14.84 13.97 7.93
CA PHE A 3 -14.39 12.98 8.89
C PHE A 3 -13.38 13.59 9.86
N SER A 4 -13.43 13.16 11.11
CA SER A 4 -12.36 13.37 12.08
C SER A 4 -11.12 12.54 11.72
N ILE A 5 -9.97 12.87 12.33
CA ILE A 5 -8.75 12.06 12.16
C ILE A 5 -8.94 10.60 12.60
N LYS A 6 -9.82 10.34 13.57
CA LYS A 6 -10.11 8.98 14.04
C LYS A 6 -10.87 8.19 12.96
N GLU A 7 -11.92 8.78 12.41
CA GLU A 7 -12.70 8.15 11.33
C GLU A 7 -11.86 8.00 10.05
N ALA A 8 -11.01 8.97 9.72
CA ALA A 8 -10.08 8.87 8.60
C ALA A 8 -9.08 7.72 8.81
N SER A 9 -8.53 7.59 10.02
CA SER A 9 -7.63 6.50 10.43
C SER A 9 -8.29 5.13 10.26
N GLU A 10 -9.53 4.97 10.75
CA GLU A 10 -10.30 3.72 10.62
C GLU A 10 -10.62 3.39 9.15
N ARG A 11 -11.07 4.37 8.36
CA ARG A 11 -11.43 4.18 6.95
C ARG A 11 -10.24 3.83 6.06
N LEU A 12 -9.07 4.43 6.35
CA LEU A 12 -7.85 4.22 5.58
C LEU A 12 -7.05 2.99 6.07
N GLY A 13 -7.39 2.41 7.22
CA GLY A 13 -6.57 1.38 7.87
C GLY A 13 -5.18 1.89 8.27
N LEU A 14 -5.02 3.20 8.48
CA LEU A 14 -3.76 3.84 8.84
C LEU A 14 -3.81 4.31 10.27
N ALA A 15 -2.70 4.20 11.00
CA ALA A 15 -2.61 4.82 12.30
C ALA A 15 -2.70 6.36 12.18
N ALA A 16 -3.41 7.01 13.12
CA ALA A 16 -3.56 8.47 13.10
C ALA A 16 -2.21 9.23 13.10
N HIS A 17 -1.14 8.65 13.67
CA HIS A 17 0.19 9.25 13.60
C HIS A 17 0.78 9.25 12.19
N THR A 18 0.45 8.28 11.33
CA THR A 18 0.87 8.24 9.92
C THR A 18 0.21 9.37 9.12
N ILE A 19 -1.08 9.62 9.35
CA ILE A 19 -1.79 10.74 8.70
C ILE A 19 -1.17 12.08 9.14
N ARG A 20 -0.88 12.24 10.44
CA ARG A 20 -0.19 13.44 10.96
C ARG A 20 1.22 13.58 10.39
N TYR A 21 1.92 12.48 10.19
CA TYR A 21 3.23 12.48 9.56
C TYR A 21 3.16 12.99 8.12
N TYR A 22 2.21 12.52 7.32
CA TYR A 22 2.01 13.02 5.95
C TYR A 22 1.66 14.51 5.90
N GLU A 23 0.79 14.98 6.78
CA GLU A 23 0.50 16.41 6.91
C GLU A 23 1.74 17.21 7.29
N LYS A 24 2.53 16.73 8.28
CA LYS A 24 3.79 17.37 8.70
C LYS A 24 4.81 17.44 7.57
N GLU A 25 4.87 16.41 6.74
CA GLU A 25 5.71 16.38 5.54
C GLU A 25 5.14 17.23 4.38
N GLY A 26 4.03 17.95 4.57
CA GLY A 26 3.43 18.82 3.55
C GLY A 26 2.72 18.06 2.44
N LEU A 27 2.42 16.77 2.61
CA LEU A 27 1.78 15.96 1.57
C LEU A 27 0.27 16.18 1.46
N LEU A 28 -0.34 16.80 2.47
CA LEU A 28 -1.78 16.98 2.58
C LEU A 28 -2.14 18.48 2.70
N PRO A 29 -1.83 19.29 1.68
CA PRO A 29 -1.92 20.76 1.80
C PRO A 29 -3.36 21.30 1.82
N PHE A 30 -4.36 20.48 1.48
CA PHE A 30 -5.75 20.90 1.31
C PHE A 30 -6.66 20.56 2.50
N ILE A 31 -6.13 19.92 3.55
CA ILE A 31 -6.93 19.53 4.72
C ILE A 31 -7.54 20.76 5.40
N GLN A 32 -8.87 20.76 5.50
CA GLN A 32 -9.60 21.81 6.17
C GLN A 32 -9.57 21.68 7.70
N ARG A 33 -9.92 22.78 8.37
CA ARG A 33 -10.10 22.80 9.82
C ARG A 33 -11.48 23.33 10.19
N ASP A 34 -12.06 22.75 11.23
CA ASP A 34 -13.32 23.23 11.82
C ASP A 34 -13.11 24.52 12.63
N GLN A 35 -14.20 25.07 13.15
CA GLN A 35 -14.21 26.26 14.03
C GLN A 35 -13.41 26.07 15.34
N HIS A 36 -13.15 24.84 15.75
CA HIS A 36 -12.35 24.47 16.91
C HIS A 36 -10.91 24.10 16.53
N ARG A 37 -10.50 24.35 15.28
CA ARG A 37 -9.20 24.04 14.67
C ARG A 37 -8.87 22.55 14.55
N ASN A 38 -9.84 21.66 14.71
CA ASN A 38 -9.69 20.24 14.43
C ASN A 38 -9.64 19.99 12.93
N ARG A 39 -8.90 18.96 12.50
CA ARG A 39 -8.83 18.58 11.09
C ARG A 39 -10.15 17.95 10.65
N ILE A 40 -10.65 18.40 9.51
CA ILE A 40 -11.77 17.79 8.81
C ILE A 40 -11.21 17.21 7.51
N PHE A 41 -11.42 15.92 7.30
CA PHE A 41 -11.06 15.23 6.07
C PHE A 41 -12.31 14.98 5.24
N GLU A 42 -12.33 15.39 4.00
CA GLU A 42 -13.38 15.01 3.06
C GLU A 42 -13.02 13.72 2.32
N GLN A 43 -13.96 13.19 1.53
CA GLN A 43 -13.70 11.96 0.76
C GLN A 43 -12.49 12.10 -0.17
N HIS A 44 -12.34 13.25 -0.83
CA HIS A 44 -11.21 13.50 -1.72
C HIS A 44 -9.87 13.55 -0.98
N ASP A 45 -9.85 13.98 0.29
CA ASP A 45 -8.65 13.91 1.13
C ASP A 45 -8.28 12.45 1.44
N LEU A 46 -9.28 11.60 1.73
CA LEU A 46 -9.05 10.18 1.97
C LEU A 46 -8.48 9.49 0.73
N ASP A 47 -9.06 9.76 -0.44
CA ASP A 47 -8.59 9.20 -1.71
C ASP A 47 -7.14 9.64 -2.00
N TRP A 48 -6.81 10.90 -1.72
CA TRP A 48 -5.46 11.43 -1.83
C TRP A 48 -4.48 10.75 -0.86
N ILE A 49 -4.85 10.61 0.43
CA ILE A 49 -4.02 9.94 1.43
C ILE A 49 -3.78 8.47 1.05
N ASN A 50 -4.81 7.79 0.55
CA ASN A 50 -4.69 6.41 0.09
C ASN A 50 -3.71 6.30 -1.08
N LEU A 51 -3.78 7.21 -2.05
CA LEU A 51 -2.84 7.26 -3.16
C LEU A 51 -1.40 7.53 -2.70
N MET A 52 -1.18 8.52 -1.82
CA MET A 52 0.15 8.80 -1.24
C MET A 52 0.71 7.59 -0.47
N THR A 53 -0.16 6.86 0.24
CA THR A 53 0.20 5.63 0.94
C THR A 53 0.61 4.53 -0.02
N CYS A 54 -0.15 4.31 -1.09
CA CYS A 54 0.18 3.36 -2.14
C CYS A 54 1.58 3.63 -2.69
N PHE A 55 1.85 4.88 -3.09
CA PHE A 55 3.18 5.30 -3.55
C PHE A 55 4.29 5.03 -2.54
N ARG A 56 4.07 5.30 -1.25
CA ARG A 56 5.07 5.01 -0.20
C ARG A 56 5.35 3.52 -0.09
N MET A 57 4.31 2.69 -0.04
CA MET A 57 4.42 1.23 0.08
C MET A 57 5.17 0.62 -1.11
N THR A 58 5.03 1.24 -2.28
CA THR A 58 5.65 0.78 -3.51
C THR A 58 6.97 1.50 -3.79
N GLY A 59 7.58 2.12 -2.78
CA GLY A 59 8.96 2.58 -2.80
C GLY A 59 9.18 3.98 -3.35
N MET A 60 8.13 4.75 -3.64
CA MET A 60 8.30 6.17 -3.95
C MET A 60 8.76 6.94 -2.70
N THR A 61 9.78 7.77 -2.85
CA THR A 61 10.33 8.57 -1.75
C THR A 61 9.38 9.70 -1.37
N VAL A 62 9.52 10.23 -0.15
CA VAL A 62 8.77 11.43 0.29
C VAL A 62 9.06 12.62 -0.65
N THR A 63 10.29 12.74 -1.14
CA THR A 63 10.65 13.77 -2.13
C THR A 63 9.87 13.62 -3.43
N GLY A 64 9.70 12.39 -3.94
CA GLY A 64 8.86 12.15 -5.13
C GLY A 64 7.40 12.50 -4.90
N LEU A 65 6.87 12.23 -3.71
CA LEU A 65 5.50 12.61 -3.35
C LEU A 65 5.30 14.13 -3.29
N LYS A 66 6.29 14.86 -2.74
CA LYS A 66 6.28 16.33 -2.72
C LYS A 66 6.18 16.92 -4.13
N GLN A 67 6.84 16.32 -5.14
CA GLN A 67 6.71 16.75 -6.53
C GLN A 67 5.27 16.63 -7.05
N ILE A 68 4.55 15.56 -6.70
CA ILE A 68 3.15 15.39 -7.10
C ILE A 68 2.26 16.45 -6.43
N VAL A 69 2.54 16.76 -5.16
CA VAL A 69 1.85 17.80 -4.40
C VAL A 69 2.07 19.19 -5.02
N ASP A 70 3.32 19.52 -5.37
CA ASP A 70 3.67 20.80 -6.00
C ASP A 70 2.98 20.98 -7.35
N LEU A 71 2.86 19.90 -8.13
CA LEU A 71 2.07 19.91 -9.36
C LEU A 71 0.59 20.10 -9.08
N ALA A 72 0.04 19.40 -8.09
CA ALA A 72 -1.38 19.50 -7.73
C ALA A 72 -1.76 20.92 -7.28
N LEU A 73 -0.87 21.61 -6.55
CA LEU A 73 -1.05 22.99 -6.12
C LEU A 73 -1.12 24.01 -7.29
N GLN A 74 -0.53 23.68 -8.44
CA GLN A 74 -0.63 24.50 -9.66
C GLN A 74 -1.94 24.29 -10.43
N GLY A 75 -2.82 23.42 -9.93
CA GLY A 75 -4.17 23.20 -10.46
C GLY A 75 -4.21 22.32 -11.72
N GLU A 76 -5.17 22.59 -12.59
CA GLU A 76 -5.48 21.72 -13.73
C GLU A 76 -4.44 21.79 -14.85
N SER A 77 -3.65 22.87 -14.91
CA SER A 77 -2.59 23.06 -15.90
C SER A 77 -1.51 21.95 -15.87
N THR A 78 -1.38 21.26 -14.73
CA THR A 78 -0.39 20.19 -14.52
C THR A 78 -0.96 18.78 -14.61
N ILE A 79 -2.22 18.62 -15.02
CA ILE A 79 -2.84 17.30 -15.19
C ILE A 79 -1.99 16.37 -16.07
N PRO A 80 -1.43 16.80 -17.22
CA PRO A 80 -0.58 15.93 -18.04
C PRO A 80 0.66 15.40 -17.30
N GLN A 81 1.33 16.24 -16.51
CA GLN A 81 2.51 15.88 -15.73
C GLN A 81 2.16 14.91 -14.61
N ARG A 82 1.07 15.17 -13.88
CA ARG A 82 0.57 14.28 -12.84
C ARG A 82 0.20 12.91 -13.42
N LYS A 83 -0.51 12.89 -14.56
CA LYS A 83 -0.87 11.66 -15.26
C LYS A 83 0.37 10.86 -15.68
N ALA A 84 1.40 11.51 -16.21
CA ALA A 84 2.66 10.85 -16.57
C ALA A 84 3.33 10.16 -15.37
N ILE A 85 3.29 10.79 -14.19
CA ILE A 85 3.80 10.17 -12.95
C ILE A 85 2.97 8.92 -12.58
N LEU A 86 1.64 9.01 -12.66
CA LEU A 86 0.76 7.86 -12.39
C LEU A 86 1.02 6.70 -13.37
N GLU A 87 1.20 7.01 -14.66
CA GLU A 87 1.47 6.02 -15.71
C GLU A 87 2.83 5.34 -15.52
N ALA A 88 3.88 6.12 -15.24
CA ALA A 88 5.21 5.59 -14.93
C ALA A 88 5.17 4.69 -13.69
N HIS A 89 4.42 5.09 -12.66
CA HIS A 89 4.27 4.29 -11.46
C HIS A 89 3.49 3.01 -11.72
N LYS A 90 2.39 3.09 -12.47
CA LYS A 90 1.61 1.91 -12.88
C LYS A 90 2.50 0.89 -13.60
N LEU A 91 3.37 1.32 -14.50
CA LEU A 91 4.31 0.43 -15.19
C LEU A 91 5.24 -0.31 -14.21
N GLU A 92 5.78 0.41 -13.22
CA GLU A 92 6.63 -0.20 -12.19
C GLU A 92 5.87 -1.20 -11.31
N LEU A 93 4.61 -0.90 -10.95
CA LEU A 93 3.76 -1.83 -10.21
C LEU A 93 3.50 -3.11 -11.02
N THR A 94 3.16 -2.98 -12.29
CA THR A 94 2.95 -4.14 -13.17
C THR A 94 4.23 -4.97 -13.30
N ARG A 95 5.40 -4.33 -13.40
CA ARG A 95 6.69 -5.04 -13.44
C ARG A 95 6.92 -5.85 -12.16
N ARG A 96 6.71 -5.24 -10.99
CA ARG A 96 6.86 -5.91 -9.69
C ARG A 96 5.85 -7.02 -9.48
N GLN A 97 4.62 -6.86 -9.97
CA GLN A 97 3.61 -7.91 -9.90
C GLN A 97 4.10 -9.18 -10.60
N VAL A 98 4.64 -9.07 -11.82
CA VAL A 98 5.20 -10.21 -12.55
C VAL A 98 6.37 -10.87 -11.79
N GLU A 99 7.22 -10.08 -11.14
CA GLU A 99 8.31 -10.62 -10.32
C GLU A 99 7.79 -11.38 -9.08
N LEU A 100 6.79 -10.83 -8.41
CA LEU A 100 6.15 -11.47 -7.26
C LEU A 100 5.43 -12.76 -7.65
N ASP A 101 4.72 -12.77 -8.78
CA ASP A 101 4.02 -13.96 -9.28
C ASP A 101 5.02 -15.12 -9.51
N ARG A 102 6.17 -14.83 -10.15
CA ARG A 102 7.24 -15.83 -10.33
C ARG A 102 7.82 -16.32 -9.00
N ALA A 103 7.96 -15.43 -8.02
CA ALA A 103 8.44 -15.80 -6.70
C ALA A 103 7.43 -16.72 -5.98
N PHE A 104 6.13 -16.41 -6.08
CA PHE A 104 5.07 -17.26 -5.55
C PHE A 104 5.08 -18.65 -6.19
N ASP A 105 5.24 -18.74 -7.52
CA ASP A 105 5.32 -20.03 -8.21
C ASP A 105 6.49 -20.89 -7.69
N ALA A 106 7.66 -20.29 -7.51
CA ALA A 106 8.83 -20.99 -6.97
C ALA A 106 8.60 -21.49 -5.53
N VAL A 107 7.99 -20.67 -4.67
CA VAL A 107 7.64 -21.03 -3.30
C VAL A 107 6.60 -22.15 -3.28
N ASN A 108 5.54 -22.03 -4.07
CA ASN A 108 4.46 -23.02 -4.17
C ASN A 108 4.97 -24.39 -4.64
N HIS A 109 5.83 -24.41 -5.66
CA HIS A 109 6.48 -25.64 -6.11
C HIS A 109 7.28 -26.31 -4.98
N LYS A 110 8.01 -25.50 -4.20
CA LYS A 110 8.82 -26.02 -3.10
C LYS A 110 7.95 -26.57 -1.96
N LEU A 111 6.85 -25.89 -1.61
CA LEU A 111 5.89 -26.37 -0.62
C LEU A 111 5.23 -27.67 -1.07
N SER A 112 4.77 -27.77 -2.32
CA SER A 112 4.18 -29.00 -2.87
C SER A 112 5.14 -30.20 -2.82
N THR A 113 6.44 -29.94 -3.04
CA THR A 113 7.48 -30.96 -2.88
C THR A 113 7.54 -31.46 -1.44
N TYR A 114 7.51 -30.56 -0.46
CA TYR A 114 7.53 -30.92 0.96
C TYR A 114 6.28 -31.67 1.39
N ASP A 115 5.09 -31.22 1.00
CA ASP A 115 3.83 -31.92 1.29
C ASP A 115 3.85 -33.37 0.77
N SER A 116 4.47 -33.59 -0.39
CA SER A 116 4.61 -34.92 -0.99
C SER A 116 5.60 -35.81 -0.24
N LEU A 117 6.65 -35.21 0.35
CA LEU A 117 7.64 -35.93 1.15
C LEU A 117 7.10 -36.29 2.54
N GLU A 118 6.37 -35.39 3.18
CA GLU A 118 5.70 -35.66 4.46
C GLU A 118 4.70 -36.82 4.34
N LYS A 119 3.89 -36.83 3.28
CA LYS A 119 2.94 -37.91 2.99
C LYS A 119 3.61 -39.25 2.62
N ARG A 120 4.90 -39.24 2.27
CA ARG A 120 5.68 -40.43 1.91
C ARG A 120 6.44 -41.05 3.08
N GLN A 121 6.41 -40.45 4.28
CA GLN A 121 6.94 -41.15 5.46
C GLN A 121 6.05 -42.37 5.77
N PRO A 122 6.59 -43.60 5.72
CA PRO A 122 5.81 -44.78 6.10
C PRO A 122 5.56 -44.77 7.62
N ASP A 123 4.34 -45.11 8.02
CA ASP A 123 3.95 -45.33 9.41
C ASP A 123 4.97 -46.26 10.11
N PRO A 124 5.59 -45.87 11.23
CA PRO A 124 6.53 -46.72 11.97
C PRO A 124 5.87 -47.88 12.73
N LYS A 125 4.64 -48.29 12.39
CA LYS A 125 3.87 -49.32 13.09
C LYS A 125 3.34 -50.44 12.19
N ASN A 126 4.14 -50.92 11.24
CA ASN A 126 3.80 -52.17 10.56
C ASN A 126 5.00 -53.11 10.33
N ASP A 127 5.89 -53.23 11.33
CA ASP A 127 6.89 -54.30 11.38
C ASP A 127 7.14 -54.72 12.84
N MET A 128 6.23 -55.50 13.41
CA MET A 128 6.60 -56.52 14.42
C MET A 128 5.50 -57.59 14.57
N GLY A 129 5.19 -58.27 13.46
CA GLY A 129 4.47 -59.53 13.47
C GLY A 129 5.25 -60.56 12.68
N LEU A 130 6.28 -61.18 13.28
CA LEU A 130 6.84 -62.48 12.92
C LEU A 130 7.88 -62.93 13.97
N CYS A 131 7.38 -63.59 15.02
CA CYS A 131 7.99 -64.73 15.73
C CYS A 131 6.85 -65.47 16.44
#